data_AF-A0A2V6GV21-F1
#
_entry.id   AF-A0A2V6GV21-F1
#
_cell.length_a   1.000
_cell.length_b   1.000
_cell.length_c   1.000
_cell.angle_alpha   90.00
_cell.angle_beta   90.00
_cell.angle_gamma   90.00
#
_symmetry.space_group_name_H-M   'P 1'
#
loop_
_entity.id
_entity.type
_entity.pdbx_description
1 polymer ?
#
loop_
_entity_poly.entity_id
_entity_poly.type
_entity_poly.pdbx_seq_one_letter_code
_entity_poly.pdbx_strand_id
1 'polypeptide(L)'
;MAAGAALLAPGTYLLARPSSPPGPARLTPGDAALLRFAAAAEILETDFWVQYNELAGIQDSEEPDGTGNPAYHDAVAQLDEDMDQYIHDNTEDERTHFTFLNAYLASKGAQPVNLEQFRTLPGSTATGSSGKLRLTNLTKLTLDTSWWTRYRSRTENPDLNPNFVFPQAIPDLSHGQHTAIPRTDNDTNDPNLLQVIANTAGFHFATIEQGGNSLYPSMAQRAISVEVLRILISIGPTETMHFQTWQDKAGNAPQVTAFDPVNNNTTTFPDLNAPPFGGEDFQTNLIMPEPCPFISSTLPVCSIIRPTETNGIAMGVVNFLTNMGLFIGQSSAFFNFLHQLAQEADAAHRTGA
;
A
#
# COMPACT_ATOMS: atom_id res chain seq x y z
N MET A 1 -36.67 49.25 -18.94
CA MET A 1 -35.76 48.19 -19.40
C MET A 1 -34.43 48.39 -18.69
N ALA A 2 -34.16 47.58 -17.67
CA ALA A 2 -32.95 47.67 -16.86
C ALA A 2 -32.03 46.51 -17.24
N ALA A 3 -30.82 46.83 -17.71
CA ALA A 3 -29.73 45.88 -17.84
C ALA A 3 -28.90 45.97 -16.56
N GLY A 4 -29.04 45.00 -15.67
CA GLY A 4 -28.20 44.83 -14.49
C GLY A 4 -27.06 43.88 -14.81
N ALA A 5 -25.84 44.40 -14.82
CA ALA A 5 -24.63 43.58 -14.82
C ALA A 5 -24.50 42.88 -13.46
N ALA A 6 -24.55 41.55 -13.47
CA ALA A 6 -24.27 40.75 -12.28
C ALA A 6 -22.74 40.63 -12.10
N LEU A 7 -22.26 41.15 -10.98
CA LEU A 7 -20.90 40.95 -10.48
C LEU A 7 -20.70 39.48 -10.08
N LEU A 8 -19.71 38.82 -10.70
CA LEU A 8 -19.15 37.57 -10.20
C LEU A 8 -18.29 37.87 -8.97
N ALA A 9 -18.61 37.26 -7.83
CA ALA A 9 -17.77 37.31 -6.64
C ALA A 9 -16.50 36.45 -6.84
N PRO A 10 -15.30 36.94 -6.49
CA PRO A 10 -14.07 36.17 -6.58
C PRO A 10 -14.03 35.06 -5.51
N GLY A 11 -13.65 33.86 -5.95
CA GLY A 11 -13.52 32.68 -5.11
C GLY A 11 -12.63 32.90 -3.90
N THR A 12 -13.08 32.39 -2.76
CA THR A 12 -12.31 32.28 -1.53
C THR A 12 -11.15 31.32 -1.72
N TYR A 13 -9.97 31.87 -2.00
CA TYR A 13 -8.72 31.12 -1.94
C TYR A 13 -8.47 30.67 -0.50
N LEU A 14 -8.61 29.37 -0.23
CA LEU A 14 -8.07 28.70 0.97
C LEU A 14 -6.54 28.64 0.85
N LEU A 15 -5.86 29.78 1.04
CA LEU A 15 -4.41 29.86 0.97
C LEU A 15 -3.83 30.23 2.33
N ALA A 16 -2.99 29.33 2.87
CA ALA A 16 -2.09 29.65 3.97
C ALA A 16 -1.07 30.69 3.48
N ARG A 17 -0.76 31.69 4.32
CA ARG A 17 0.27 32.68 4.00
C ARG A 17 1.66 32.03 4.06
N PRO A 18 2.52 32.22 3.06
CA PRO A 18 3.89 31.72 3.11
C PRO A 18 4.66 32.43 4.23
N SER A 19 5.13 31.68 5.21
CA SER A 19 6.17 32.13 6.13
C SER A 19 7.55 31.98 5.46
N SER A 20 8.44 32.96 5.65
CA SER A 20 9.83 32.88 5.19
C SER A 20 10.47 31.56 5.66
N PRO A 21 11.19 30.82 4.78
CA PRO A 21 11.84 29.60 5.19
C PRO A 21 12.92 29.93 6.23
N PRO A 22 12.90 29.29 7.42
CA PRO A 22 14.10 29.23 8.25
C PRO A 22 15.23 28.67 7.40
N GLY A 23 16.48 29.15 7.58
CA GLY A 23 17.65 28.49 6.98
C GLY A 23 17.68 26.99 7.32
N PRO A 24 18.45 26.14 6.61
CA PRO A 24 18.32 24.69 6.72
C PRO A 24 18.56 24.23 8.17
N ALA A 25 17.48 24.02 8.91
CA ALA A 25 17.53 23.43 10.21
C ALA A 25 17.91 21.96 10.00
N ARG A 26 19.01 21.53 10.62
CA ARG A 26 19.45 20.14 10.59
C ARG A 26 18.33 19.27 11.18
N LEU A 27 18.01 18.16 10.52
CA LEU A 27 17.05 17.19 11.04
C LEU A 27 17.54 16.66 12.40
N THR A 28 16.60 16.44 13.31
CA THR A 28 16.89 15.62 14.49
C THR A 28 17.18 14.18 14.05
N PRO A 29 17.93 13.38 14.83
CA PRO A 29 18.13 11.98 14.52
C PRO A 29 16.82 11.21 14.34
N GLY A 30 15.81 11.48 15.19
CA GLY A 30 14.49 10.85 15.10
C GLY A 30 13.72 11.24 13.84
N ASP A 31 13.64 12.54 13.51
CA ASP A 31 12.97 12.98 12.28
C ASP A 31 13.65 12.43 11.02
N ALA A 32 14.98 12.34 11.00
CA ALA A 32 15.72 11.71 9.92
C ALA A 32 15.43 10.21 9.84
N ALA A 33 15.33 9.51 10.98
CA ALA A 33 15.01 8.09 11.01
C ALA A 33 13.61 7.79 10.47
N LEU A 34 12.59 8.59 10.83
CA LEU A 34 11.24 8.46 10.30
C LEU A 34 11.21 8.57 8.76
N LEU A 35 11.85 9.62 8.21
CA LEU A 35 11.89 9.83 6.76
C LEU A 35 12.73 8.79 6.03
N ARG A 36 13.78 8.26 6.65
CA ARG A 36 14.57 7.16 6.09
C ARG A 36 13.77 5.86 6.06
N PHE A 37 13.03 5.56 7.10
CA PHE A 37 12.18 4.37 7.12
C PHE A 37 11.06 4.48 6.07
N ALA A 38 10.39 5.64 5.99
CA ALA A 38 9.45 5.93 4.91
C ALA A 38 10.09 5.70 3.55
N ALA A 39 11.23 6.34 3.25
CA ALA A 39 11.93 6.17 1.98
C ALA A 39 12.28 4.71 1.65
N ALA A 40 12.59 3.88 2.66
CA ALA A 40 12.83 2.45 2.45
C ALA A 40 11.55 1.68 2.10
N ALA A 41 10.43 1.98 2.78
CA ALA A 41 9.13 1.42 2.46
C ALA A 41 8.72 1.77 1.03
N GLU A 42 8.80 3.05 0.67
CA GLU A 42 8.50 3.58 -0.67
C GLU A 42 9.35 2.95 -1.80
N ILE A 43 10.64 2.67 -1.55
CA ILE A 43 11.49 1.98 -2.54
C ILE A 43 11.02 0.53 -2.76
N LEU A 44 10.63 -0.16 -1.69
CA LEU A 44 10.12 -1.53 -1.79
C LEU A 44 8.75 -1.56 -2.46
N GLU A 45 7.94 -0.55 -2.16
CA GLU A 45 6.62 -0.33 -2.72
C GLU A 45 6.69 -0.09 -4.23
N THR A 46 7.52 0.86 -4.65
CA THR A 46 7.80 1.11 -6.07
C THR A 46 8.28 -0.16 -6.78
N ASP A 47 9.13 -0.99 -6.16
CA ASP A 47 9.66 -2.18 -6.82
C ASP A 47 8.59 -3.21 -7.19
N PHE A 48 7.54 -3.35 -6.37
CA PHE A 48 6.44 -4.22 -6.73
C PHE A 48 5.45 -3.54 -7.66
N TRP A 49 5.18 -2.23 -7.51
CA TRP A 49 4.29 -1.50 -8.41
C TRP A 49 4.82 -1.51 -9.85
N VAL A 50 6.13 -1.33 -10.02
CA VAL A 50 6.79 -1.51 -11.33
C VAL A 50 6.54 -2.90 -11.91
N GLN A 51 6.55 -3.96 -11.12
CA GLN A 51 6.26 -5.31 -11.63
C GLN A 51 4.81 -5.46 -12.13
N TYR A 52 3.85 -4.80 -11.47
CA TYR A 52 2.47 -4.75 -11.95
C TYR A 52 2.35 -3.87 -13.19
N ASN A 53 2.96 -2.69 -13.19
CA ASN A 53 2.93 -1.77 -14.32
C ASN A 53 3.50 -2.40 -15.58
N GLU A 54 4.65 -3.09 -15.49
CA GLU A 54 5.27 -3.78 -16.62
C GLU A 54 4.34 -4.77 -17.35
N LEU A 55 3.38 -5.37 -16.63
CA LEU A 55 2.52 -6.44 -17.13
C LEU A 55 1.09 -5.99 -17.41
N ALA A 56 0.53 -5.05 -16.63
CA ALA A 56 -0.88 -4.67 -16.71
C ALA A 56 -1.12 -3.16 -16.74
N GLY A 57 -0.12 -2.32 -16.45
CA GLY A 57 -0.25 -0.86 -16.49
C GLY A 57 0.09 -0.27 -17.85
N ILE A 58 0.14 1.06 -17.90
CA ILE A 58 0.53 1.84 -19.08
C ILE A 58 2.06 1.94 -19.14
N GLN A 59 2.65 1.79 -20.33
CA GLN A 59 4.09 2.06 -20.53
C GLN A 59 4.29 3.34 -21.33
N ASP A 60 4.86 4.36 -20.69
CA ASP A 60 5.09 5.66 -21.31
C ASP A 60 6.44 6.29 -20.87
N SER A 61 6.53 7.63 -20.83
CA SER A 61 7.76 8.30 -20.37
C SER A 61 7.92 8.38 -18.86
N GLU A 62 6.83 8.27 -18.10
CA GLU A 62 6.82 8.25 -16.63
C GLU A 62 7.19 6.84 -16.16
N GLU A 63 6.56 5.81 -16.75
CA GLU A 63 6.81 4.40 -16.43
C GLU A 63 7.16 3.56 -17.68
N PRO A 64 8.43 3.59 -18.15
CA PRO A 64 8.84 3.01 -19.44
C PRO A 64 9.14 1.49 -19.41
N ASP A 65 9.07 0.85 -18.26
CA ASP A 65 9.52 -0.53 -18.09
C ASP A 65 8.48 -1.56 -18.56
N GLY A 66 8.96 -2.63 -19.20
CA GLY A 66 8.10 -3.71 -19.70
C GLY A 66 7.45 -3.40 -21.04
N THR A 67 6.56 -4.26 -21.49
CA THR A 67 5.79 -4.10 -22.73
C THR A 67 4.34 -4.57 -22.61
N GLY A 68 3.88 -4.89 -21.40
CA GLY A 68 2.54 -5.41 -21.13
C GLY A 68 2.36 -6.89 -21.47
N ASN A 69 1.42 -7.51 -20.77
CA ASN A 69 0.93 -8.87 -21.01
C ASN A 69 -0.59 -8.78 -21.24
N PRO A 70 -1.07 -8.87 -22.50
CA PRO A 70 -2.48 -8.64 -22.81
C PRO A 70 -3.44 -9.53 -22.03
N ALA A 71 -3.12 -10.81 -21.83
CA ALA A 71 -3.99 -11.73 -21.10
C ALA A 71 -4.09 -11.37 -19.61
N TYR A 72 -2.97 -10.99 -18.99
CA TYR A 72 -2.98 -10.57 -17.59
C TYR A 72 -3.63 -9.19 -17.41
N HIS A 73 -3.37 -8.25 -18.32
CA HIS A 73 -4.07 -6.95 -18.39
C HIS A 73 -5.60 -7.15 -18.44
N ASP A 74 -6.10 -7.98 -19.36
CA ASP A 74 -7.53 -8.28 -19.50
C ASP A 74 -8.13 -8.93 -18.23
N ALA A 75 -7.36 -9.79 -17.55
CA ALA A 75 -7.78 -10.45 -16.32
C ALA A 75 -7.85 -9.48 -15.13
N VAL A 76 -6.88 -8.56 -15.01
CA VAL A 76 -6.90 -7.50 -14.00
C VAL A 76 -8.01 -6.50 -14.28
N ALA A 77 -8.28 -6.19 -15.55
CA ALA A 77 -9.37 -5.31 -15.97
C ALA A 77 -10.79 -5.85 -15.64
N GLN A 78 -10.91 -7.11 -15.20
CA GLN A 78 -12.18 -7.61 -14.63
C GLN A 78 -12.51 -6.96 -13.27
N LEU A 79 -11.51 -6.38 -12.59
CA LEU A 79 -11.72 -5.64 -11.33
C LEU A 79 -12.26 -4.23 -11.59
N ASP A 80 -11.77 -3.57 -12.64
CA ASP A 80 -12.23 -2.28 -13.14
C ASP A 80 -11.65 -2.05 -14.55
N GLU A 81 -12.35 -1.34 -15.43
CA GLU A 81 -11.87 -1.16 -16.80
C GLU A 81 -10.65 -0.21 -16.89
N ASP A 82 -10.44 0.64 -15.87
CA ASP A 82 -9.35 1.62 -15.81
C ASP A 82 -8.14 1.13 -14.99
N MET A 83 -8.02 -0.19 -14.75
CA MET A 83 -6.96 -0.74 -13.88
C MET A 83 -5.54 -0.40 -14.36
N ASP A 84 -5.32 -0.28 -15.67
CA ASP A 84 -4.02 0.08 -16.21
C ASP A 84 -3.59 1.50 -15.84
N GLN A 85 -4.53 2.46 -15.88
CA GLN A 85 -4.32 3.84 -15.43
C GLN A 85 -4.06 3.88 -13.92
N TYR A 86 -4.86 3.17 -13.12
CA TYR A 86 -4.66 3.16 -11.66
C TYR A 86 -3.30 2.57 -11.27
N ILE A 87 -2.89 1.46 -11.91
CA ILE A 87 -1.59 0.84 -11.68
C ILE A 87 -0.46 1.80 -12.07
N HIS A 88 -0.60 2.46 -13.22
CA HIS A 88 0.38 3.43 -13.71
C HIS A 88 0.57 4.60 -12.75
N ASP A 89 -0.51 5.28 -12.39
CA ASP A 89 -0.46 6.50 -11.57
C ASP A 89 0.06 6.19 -10.17
N ASN A 90 -0.37 5.07 -9.58
CA ASN A 90 0.15 4.64 -8.28
C ASN A 90 1.65 4.33 -8.39
N THR A 91 2.10 3.69 -9.47
CA THR A 91 3.55 3.41 -9.67
C THR A 91 4.37 4.70 -9.73
N GLU A 92 3.88 5.71 -10.45
CA GLU A 92 4.52 7.02 -10.50
C GLU A 92 4.56 7.67 -9.11
N ASP A 93 3.42 7.70 -8.41
CA ASP A 93 3.29 8.32 -7.10
C ASP A 93 4.31 7.72 -6.11
N GLU A 94 4.41 6.39 -6.01
CA GLU A 94 5.39 5.75 -5.11
C GLU A 94 6.84 6.07 -5.51
N ARG A 95 7.11 6.17 -6.81
CA ARG A 95 8.42 6.60 -7.29
C ARG A 95 8.72 8.04 -6.86
N THR A 96 7.74 8.94 -6.94
CA THR A 96 7.92 10.32 -6.51
C THR A 96 8.08 10.44 -5.00
N HIS A 97 7.40 9.60 -4.19
CA HIS A 97 7.55 9.57 -2.74
C HIS A 97 9.00 9.31 -2.33
N PHE A 98 9.61 8.17 -2.73
CA PHE A 98 10.99 7.87 -2.28
C PHE A 98 12.02 8.82 -2.87
N THR A 99 11.85 9.28 -4.12
CA THR A 99 12.80 10.21 -4.75
C THR A 99 12.79 11.55 -4.04
N PHE A 100 11.61 12.08 -3.71
CA PHE A 100 11.46 13.28 -2.89
C PHE A 100 12.07 13.10 -1.49
N LEU A 101 11.73 12.01 -0.79
CA LEU A 101 12.22 11.76 0.58
C LEU A 101 13.74 11.68 0.63
N ASN A 102 14.37 10.96 -0.31
CA ASN A 102 15.83 10.87 -0.40
C ASN A 102 16.48 12.21 -0.75
N ALA A 103 15.91 12.98 -1.68
CA ALA A 103 16.40 14.31 -2.02
C ALA A 103 16.27 15.28 -0.83
N TYR A 104 15.16 15.22 -0.10
CA TYR A 104 14.93 16.01 1.09
C TYR A 104 15.93 15.67 2.20
N LEU A 105 16.16 14.38 2.48
CA LEU A 105 17.19 13.91 3.43
C LEU A 105 18.57 14.46 3.06
N ALA A 106 18.99 14.32 1.81
CA ALA A 106 20.26 14.84 1.31
C ALA A 106 20.36 16.37 1.45
N SER A 107 19.27 17.10 1.17
CA SER A 107 19.22 18.56 1.31
C SER A 107 19.44 19.06 2.74
N LYS A 108 19.12 18.21 3.74
CA LYS A 108 19.32 18.49 5.18
C LYS A 108 20.61 17.87 5.73
N GLY A 109 21.46 17.30 4.87
CA GLY A 109 22.71 16.63 5.24
C GLY A 109 22.52 15.28 5.94
N ALA A 110 21.33 14.68 5.83
CA ALA A 110 21.07 13.31 6.28
C ALA A 110 21.40 12.31 5.15
N GLN A 111 21.67 11.06 5.54
CA GLN A 111 21.98 10.01 4.57
C GLN A 111 20.68 9.49 3.92
N PRO A 112 20.58 9.48 2.59
CA PRO A 112 19.47 8.84 1.88
C PRO A 112 19.51 7.32 2.03
N VAL A 113 18.43 6.66 1.65
CA VAL A 113 18.32 5.20 1.60
C VAL A 113 18.57 4.69 0.19
N ASN A 114 19.33 3.60 0.09
CA ASN A 114 19.55 2.85 -1.14
C ASN A 114 19.45 1.36 -0.84
N LEU A 115 18.61 0.64 -1.60
CA LEU A 115 18.41 -0.80 -1.50
C LEU A 115 18.97 -1.57 -2.70
N GLU A 116 19.57 -0.90 -3.68
CA GLU A 116 19.96 -1.51 -4.95
C GLU A 116 20.94 -2.69 -4.78
N GLN A 117 21.80 -2.67 -3.76
CA GLN A 117 22.67 -3.79 -3.43
C GLN A 117 21.91 -5.09 -3.07
N PHE A 118 20.61 -5.01 -2.80
CA PHE A 118 19.74 -6.14 -2.48
C PHE A 118 18.82 -6.54 -3.64
N ARG A 119 18.89 -5.85 -4.79
CA ARG A 119 18.10 -6.17 -6.00
C ARG A 119 18.64 -7.46 -6.65
N THR A 120 18.20 -8.58 -6.13
CA THR A 120 18.77 -9.90 -6.43
C THR A 120 17.72 -10.97 -6.73
N LEU A 121 16.46 -10.70 -6.42
CA LEU A 121 15.38 -11.67 -6.64
C LEU A 121 15.04 -11.76 -8.13
N PRO A 122 14.74 -12.96 -8.67
CA PRO A 122 14.22 -13.08 -10.02
C PRO A 122 12.81 -12.48 -10.09
N GLY A 123 12.53 -11.68 -11.12
CA GLY A 123 11.18 -11.23 -11.45
C GLY A 123 10.41 -12.23 -12.33
N SER A 124 9.23 -11.83 -12.80
CA SER A 124 8.48 -12.59 -13.81
C SER A 124 9.28 -12.77 -15.10
N THR A 125 9.09 -13.91 -15.74
CA THR A 125 9.60 -14.20 -17.09
C THR A 125 8.47 -14.37 -18.11
N ALA A 126 7.23 -14.02 -17.75
CA ALA A 126 6.13 -13.94 -18.69
C ALA A 126 6.41 -12.84 -19.72
N THR A 127 5.89 -13.02 -20.93
CA THR A 127 5.89 -12.01 -21.99
C THR A 127 5.33 -10.70 -21.43
N GLY A 128 6.01 -9.58 -21.69
CA GLY A 128 5.67 -8.27 -21.12
C GLY A 128 6.58 -7.80 -19.99
N SER A 129 7.10 -8.74 -19.19
CA SER A 129 8.02 -8.40 -18.09
C SER A 129 9.34 -7.84 -18.61
N SER A 130 9.94 -6.92 -17.87
CA SER A 130 11.29 -6.41 -18.16
C SER A 130 12.40 -7.44 -17.89
N GLY A 131 12.08 -8.52 -17.15
CA GLY A 131 13.05 -9.54 -16.73
C GLY A 131 14.09 -9.04 -15.72
N LYS A 132 13.93 -7.83 -15.19
CA LYS A 132 14.84 -7.25 -14.20
C LYS A 132 14.81 -8.02 -12.88
N LEU A 133 15.94 -7.94 -12.17
CA LEU A 133 16.00 -8.38 -10.78
C LEU A 133 15.20 -7.44 -9.88
N ARG A 134 14.67 -7.97 -8.78
CA ARG A 134 13.72 -7.32 -7.88
C ARG A 134 14.23 -7.25 -6.45
N LEU A 135 13.64 -6.33 -5.69
CA LEU A 135 13.73 -6.29 -4.24
C LEU A 135 12.63 -7.14 -3.59
N THR A 136 11.50 -7.28 -4.27
CA THR A 136 10.27 -7.91 -3.80
C THR A 136 9.90 -9.15 -4.64
N ASN A 137 9.12 -10.05 -4.05
CA ASN A 137 8.64 -11.28 -4.68
C ASN A 137 7.11 -11.32 -4.70
N LEU A 138 6.53 -11.20 -5.88
CA LEU A 138 5.08 -11.24 -6.08
C LEU A 138 4.51 -12.63 -6.41
N THR A 139 5.35 -13.67 -6.31
CA THR A 139 5.00 -15.02 -6.78
C THR A 139 4.75 -16.04 -5.68
N LYS A 140 5.04 -15.64 -4.43
CA LYS A 140 4.96 -16.48 -3.22
C LYS A 140 4.41 -15.71 -2.02
N LEU A 141 3.26 -15.10 -2.20
CA LEU A 141 2.62 -14.23 -1.22
C LEU A 141 1.68 -14.99 -0.29
N THR A 142 1.58 -14.56 0.96
CA THR A 142 0.54 -14.94 1.93
C THR A 142 -0.16 -13.67 2.37
N LEU A 143 -1.40 -13.42 1.95
CA LEU A 143 -2.07 -12.13 2.12
C LEU A 143 -3.02 -12.15 3.32
N ASP A 144 -2.81 -11.22 4.25
CA ASP A 144 -3.80 -10.91 5.27
C ASP A 144 -4.87 -9.99 4.68
N THR A 145 -6.01 -10.56 4.33
CA THR A 145 -7.19 -9.86 3.81
C THR A 145 -8.15 -9.38 4.91
N SER A 146 -7.76 -9.48 6.18
CA SER A 146 -8.61 -9.07 7.30
C SER A 146 -8.79 -7.56 7.41
N TRP A 147 -7.97 -6.77 6.70
CA TRP A 147 -8.19 -5.34 6.54
C TRP A 147 -9.61 -5.03 6.01
N TRP A 148 -10.16 -5.92 5.18
CA TRP A 148 -11.50 -5.78 4.61
C TRP A 148 -12.58 -5.64 5.68
N THR A 149 -12.63 -6.63 6.59
CA THR A 149 -13.60 -6.63 7.69
C THR A 149 -13.16 -5.69 8.80
N ARG A 150 -11.85 -5.46 8.96
CA ARG A 150 -11.31 -4.47 9.88
C ARG A 150 -11.89 -3.10 9.64
N TYR A 151 -11.95 -2.60 8.41
CA TYR A 151 -12.53 -1.29 8.08
C TYR A 151 -14.07 -1.26 8.06
N ARG A 152 -14.74 -2.43 8.07
CA ARG A 152 -16.21 -2.55 8.10
C ARG A 152 -16.78 -2.87 9.48
N SER A 153 -15.94 -3.25 10.44
CA SER A 153 -16.38 -3.50 11.81
C SER A 153 -16.84 -2.22 12.53
N ARG A 154 -18.05 -2.25 13.10
CA ARG A 154 -18.57 -1.16 13.96
C ARG A 154 -18.12 -1.24 15.42
N THR A 155 -17.60 -2.39 15.85
CA THR A 155 -17.37 -2.68 17.28
C THR A 155 -15.90 -2.83 17.63
N GLU A 156 -15.05 -3.12 16.65
CA GLU A 156 -13.65 -3.46 16.89
C GLU A 156 -12.70 -2.44 16.29
N ASN A 157 -11.61 -2.18 17.01
CA ASN A 157 -10.49 -1.37 16.57
C ASN A 157 -9.19 -2.04 17.05
N PRO A 158 -8.23 -2.35 16.16
CA PRO A 158 -6.95 -2.97 16.56
C PRO A 158 -6.18 -2.16 17.61
N ASP A 159 -6.33 -0.83 17.64
CA ASP A 159 -5.68 0.04 18.63
C ASP A 159 -6.23 -0.17 20.05
N LEU A 160 -7.49 -0.59 20.19
CA LEU A 160 -8.14 -0.85 21.48
C LEU A 160 -8.20 -2.34 21.82
N ASN A 161 -8.34 -3.20 20.80
CA ASN A 161 -8.51 -4.65 20.92
C ASN A 161 -7.46 -5.39 20.06
N PRO A 162 -6.16 -5.30 20.40
CA PRO A 162 -5.07 -5.82 19.55
C PRO A 162 -5.08 -7.35 19.39
N ASN A 163 -5.84 -8.07 20.23
CA ASN A 163 -5.98 -9.53 20.16
C ASN A 163 -7.24 -9.98 19.40
N PHE A 164 -8.08 -9.05 18.93
CA PHE A 164 -9.25 -9.40 18.13
C PHE A 164 -8.79 -9.90 16.76
N VAL A 165 -9.32 -11.05 16.34
CA VAL A 165 -9.01 -11.65 15.04
C VAL A 165 -10.12 -11.28 14.07
N PHE A 166 -9.82 -10.35 13.18
CA PHE A 166 -10.72 -9.95 12.11
C PHE A 166 -10.88 -11.08 11.08
N PRO A 167 -12.10 -11.38 10.62
CA PRO A 167 -12.31 -12.40 9.60
C PRO A 167 -11.61 -12.04 8.28
N GLN A 168 -11.06 -13.04 7.61
CA GLN A 168 -10.46 -12.89 6.27
C GLN A 168 -11.56 -12.76 5.22
N ALA A 169 -11.45 -11.79 4.31
CA ALA A 169 -12.33 -11.70 3.14
C ALA A 169 -12.11 -12.89 2.20
N ILE A 170 -10.84 -13.25 1.97
CA ILE A 170 -10.46 -14.41 1.17
C ILE A 170 -9.62 -15.36 2.04
N PRO A 171 -10.25 -16.30 2.75
CA PRO A 171 -9.56 -17.19 3.69
C PRO A 171 -8.40 -17.99 3.06
N ASP A 172 -8.52 -18.38 1.78
CA ASP A 172 -7.47 -19.12 1.07
C ASP A 172 -6.17 -18.32 0.91
N LEU A 173 -6.26 -16.98 0.81
CA LEU A 173 -5.08 -16.13 0.66
C LEU A 173 -4.26 -15.98 1.95
N SER A 174 -4.87 -16.20 3.12
CA SER A 174 -4.22 -16.00 4.42
C SER A 174 -3.29 -17.14 4.85
N HIS A 175 -3.11 -18.14 3.99
CA HIS A 175 -2.22 -19.28 4.22
C HIS A 175 -1.69 -19.83 2.89
N GLY A 176 -0.60 -20.60 2.94
CA GLY A 176 0.08 -21.04 1.72
C GLY A 176 0.72 -19.89 0.95
N GLN A 177 1.16 -20.15 -0.28
CA GLN A 177 1.85 -19.18 -1.13
C GLN A 177 1.06 -18.96 -2.42
N HIS A 178 0.81 -17.72 -2.79
CA HIS A 178 0.00 -17.32 -3.94
C HIS A 178 0.82 -16.44 -4.87
N THR A 179 0.52 -16.49 -6.16
CA THR A 179 1.16 -15.61 -7.14
C THR A 179 0.19 -14.51 -7.52
N ALA A 180 0.66 -13.27 -7.51
CA ALA A 180 -0.12 -12.09 -7.89
C ALA A 180 0.28 -11.56 -9.28
N ILE A 181 1.32 -12.11 -9.90
CA ILE A 181 1.65 -11.89 -11.31
C ILE A 181 1.89 -13.23 -12.01
N PRO A 182 1.71 -13.34 -13.34
CA PRO A 182 2.14 -14.52 -14.07
C PRO A 182 3.66 -14.70 -13.91
N ARG A 183 4.12 -15.88 -13.53
CA ARG A 183 5.55 -16.21 -13.37
C ARG A 183 6.22 -16.42 -14.72
N THR A 184 5.47 -17.06 -15.62
CA THR A 184 5.85 -17.40 -17.00
C THR A 184 4.58 -17.37 -17.86
N ASP A 185 4.72 -17.47 -19.19
CA ASP A 185 3.57 -17.61 -20.10
C ASP A 185 2.73 -18.88 -19.87
N ASN A 186 3.21 -19.84 -19.07
CA ASN A 186 2.37 -20.99 -18.73
C ASN A 186 1.19 -20.61 -17.83
N ASP A 187 1.34 -19.58 -16.98
CA ASP A 187 0.28 -19.14 -16.08
C ASP A 187 -0.87 -18.43 -16.84
N THR A 188 -0.64 -18.00 -18.07
CA THR A 188 -1.66 -17.35 -18.91
C THR A 188 -2.48 -18.35 -19.76
N ASN A 189 -2.11 -19.63 -19.75
CA ASN A 189 -2.79 -20.67 -20.54
C ASN A 189 -4.07 -21.20 -19.89
N ASP A 190 -4.23 -21.04 -18.58
CA ASP A 190 -5.45 -21.39 -17.85
C ASP A 190 -6.17 -20.11 -17.42
N PRO A 191 -7.34 -19.78 -18.01
CA PRO A 191 -8.03 -18.54 -17.70
C PRO A 191 -8.53 -18.46 -16.25
N ASN A 192 -8.84 -19.60 -15.61
CA ASN A 192 -9.28 -19.59 -14.21
C ASN A 192 -8.09 -19.33 -13.28
N LEU A 193 -6.93 -19.96 -13.56
CA LEU A 193 -5.71 -19.67 -12.81
C LEU A 193 -5.31 -18.21 -13.01
N LEU A 194 -5.30 -17.71 -14.25
CA LEU A 194 -4.94 -16.32 -14.52
C LEU A 194 -5.87 -15.33 -13.81
N GLN A 195 -7.18 -15.61 -13.75
CA GLN A 195 -8.10 -14.78 -12.98
C GLN A 195 -7.85 -14.86 -11.47
N VAL A 196 -7.50 -16.02 -10.92
CA VAL A 196 -7.07 -16.15 -9.51
C VAL A 196 -5.82 -15.30 -9.25
N ILE A 197 -4.86 -15.27 -10.18
CA ILE A 197 -3.65 -14.44 -10.08
C ILE A 197 -4.02 -12.95 -10.08
N ALA A 198 -4.86 -12.51 -11.03
CA ALA A 198 -5.32 -11.13 -11.12
C ALA A 198 -6.12 -10.70 -9.88
N ASN A 199 -7.00 -11.56 -9.35
CA ASN A 199 -7.73 -11.28 -8.12
C ASN A 199 -6.80 -11.23 -6.90
N THR A 200 -5.77 -12.08 -6.87
CA THR A 200 -4.72 -12.03 -5.83
C THR A 200 -3.98 -10.69 -5.87
N ALA A 201 -3.68 -10.18 -7.07
CA ALA A 201 -3.11 -8.84 -7.26
C ALA A 201 -4.04 -7.75 -6.68
N GLY A 202 -5.34 -7.78 -7.04
CA GLY A 202 -6.33 -6.84 -6.52
C GLY A 202 -6.37 -6.76 -4.99
N PHE A 203 -6.34 -7.91 -4.31
CA PHE A 203 -6.25 -7.94 -2.85
C PHE A 203 -4.87 -7.54 -2.33
N HIS A 204 -3.78 -7.83 -3.05
CA HIS A 204 -2.44 -7.38 -2.67
C HIS A 204 -2.29 -5.86 -2.73
N PHE A 205 -2.84 -5.19 -3.76
CA PHE A 205 -2.83 -3.72 -3.89
C PHE A 205 -3.36 -3.06 -2.61
N ALA A 206 -4.59 -3.40 -2.22
CA ALA A 206 -5.19 -2.88 -0.99
C ALA A 206 -4.43 -3.30 0.28
N THR A 207 -3.80 -4.49 0.28
CA THR A 207 -3.03 -5.01 1.41
C THR A 207 -1.77 -4.19 1.70
N ILE A 208 -1.08 -3.68 0.68
CA ILE A 208 0.09 -2.82 0.89
C ILE A 208 -0.33 -1.40 1.24
N GLU A 209 -1.30 -0.87 0.52
CA GLU A 209 -1.71 0.54 0.62
C GLU A 209 -2.36 0.84 1.97
N GLN A 210 -3.03 -0.16 2.59
CA GLN A 210 -3.44 -0.03 4.00
C GLN A 210 -2.26 0.14 4.97
N GLY A 211 -1.08 -0.36 4.59
CA GLY A 211 0.17 -0.27 5.30
C GLY A 211 0.67 1.16 5.31
N GLY A 212 0.80 1.79 4.14
CA GLY A 212 1.11 3.23 3.99
C GLY A 212 0.10 4.11 4.71
N ASN A 213 -1.19 3.85 4.49
CA ASN A 213 -2.33 4.51 5.13
C ASN A 213 -2.25 4.48 6.68
N SER A 214 -1.69 3.42 7.28
CA SER A 214 -1.48 3.34 8.74
C SER A 214 -0.11 3.89 9.18
N LEU A 215 0.94 3.66 8.39
CA LEU A 215 2.32 3.99 8.71
C LEU A 215 2.54 5.49 8.84
N TYR A 216 2.09 6.27 7.85
CA TYR A 216 2.31 7.71 7.81
C TYR A 216 1.67 8.47 8.98
N PRO A 217 0.37 8.31 9.30
CA PRO A 217 -0.23 8.99 10.45
C PRO A 217 0.38 8.52 11.78
N SER A 218 0.79 7.25 11.88
CA SER A 218 1.48 6.73 13.06
C SER A 218 2.85 7.38 13.24
N MET A 219 3.64 7.52 12.17
CA MET A 219 4.93 8.23 12.21
C MET A 219 4.78 9.74 12.41
N ALA A 220 3.73 10.36 11.87
CA ALA A 220 3.46 11.79 12.02
C ALA A 220 3.32 12.19 13.50
N GLN A 221 2.72 11.33 14.31
CA GLN A 221 2.62 11.52 15.77
C GLN A 221 3.98 11.51 16.47
N ARG A 222 5.01 10.89 15.87
CA ARG A 222 6.38 10.75 16.40
C ARG A 222 7.31 11.88 15.95
N ALA A 223 6.95 12.63 14.89
CA ALA A 223 7.77 13.71 14.35
C ALA A 223 7.82 14.95 15.26
N ILE A 224 9.01 15.52 15.43
CA ILE A 224 9.23 16.76 16.19
C ILE A 224 9.20 17.97 15.26
N SER A 225 9.88 17.87 14.12
CA SER A 225 9.93 18.95 13.14
C SER A 225 8.57 19.14 12.49
N VAL A 226 8.05 20.38 12.51
CA VAL A 226 6.81 20.74 11.80
C VAL A 226 6.95 20.53 10.29
N GLU A 227 8.16 20.69 9.74
CA GLU A 227 8.44 20.43 8.32
C GLU A 227 8.37 18.93 8.02
N VAL A 228 8.91 18.07 8.89
CA VAL A 228 8.80 16.61 8.74
C VAL A 228 7.38 16.12 8.99
N LEU A 229 6.69 16.67 9.99
CA LEU A 229 5.27 16.44 10.20
C LEU A 229 4.49 16.78 8.92
N ARG A 230 4.76 17.94 8.30
CA ARG A 230 4.11 18.36 7.07
C ARG A 230 4.33 17.36 5.94
N ILE A 231 5.53 16.82 5.78
CA ILE A 231 5.83 15.79 4.79
C ILE A 231 4.97 14.54 5.06
N LEU A 232 5.01 14.01 6.29
CA LEU A 232 4.31 12.77 6.65
C LEU A 232 2.78 12.90 6.50
N ILE A 233 2.20 14.03 6.89
CA ILE A 233 0.75 14.28 6.75
C ILE A 233 0.34 14.75 5.35
N SER A 234 1.29 14.92 4.42
CA SER A 234 0.97 15.23 3.01
C SER A 234 1.08 13.99 2.13
N ILE A 235 2.04 13.11 2.41
CA ILE A 235 2.14 11.80 1.76
C ILE A 235 1.09 10.83 2.32
N GLY A 236 0.89 10.74 3.65
CA GLY A 236 -0.09 9.80 4.21
C GLY A 236 -1.51 9.87 3.60
N PRO A 237 -2.05 11.06 3.26
CA PRO A 237 -3.31 11.14 2.54
C PRO A 237 -3.31 10.64 1.09
N THR A 238 -2.17 10.63 0.37
CA THR A 238 -2.09 10.01 -0.98
C THR A 238 -2.22 8.49 -0.86
N GLU A 239 -1.50 7.86 0.08
CA GLU A 239 -1.69 6.45 0.47
C GLU A 239 -3.14 6.11 0.86
N THR A 240 -3.82 7.07 1.52
CA THR A 240 -5.24 6.89 1.88
C THR A 240 -6.12 6.86 0.63
N MET A 241 -5.82 7.69 -0.37
CA MET A 241 -6.52 7.68 -1.66
C MET A 241 -6.25 6.39 -2.42
N HIS A 242 -4.99 5.93 -2.47
CA HIS A 242 -4.61 4.65 -3.06
C HIS A 242 -5.38 3.51 -2.38
N PHE A 243 -5.28 3.37 -1.06
CA PHE A 243 -6.00 2.33 -0.32
C PHE A 243 -7.51 2.34 -0.60
N GLN A 244 -8.12 3.53 -0.62
CA GLN A 244 -9.55 3.67 -0.92
C GLN A 244 -9.91 3.18 -2.31
N THR A 245 -9.09 3.48 -3.32
CA THR A 245 -9.24 2.97 -4.69
C THR A 245 -9.14 1.44 -4.70
N TRP A 246 -8.07 0.89 -4.14
CA TRP A 246 -7.81 -0.54 -4.24
C TRP A 246 -8.76 -1.41 -3.42
N GLN A 247 -9.20 -0.94 -2.25
CA GLN A 247 -10.19 -1.70 -1.48
C GLN A 247 -11.55 -1.77 -2.17
N ASP A 248 -11.92 -0.73 -2.94
CA ASP A 248 -13.12 -0.75 -3.78
C ASP A 248 -12.94 -1.79 -4.90
N LYS A 249 -11.80 -1.72 -5.63
CA LYS A 249 -11.57 -2.60 -6.80
C LYS A 249 -11.41 -4.06 -6.41
N ALA A 250 -10.83 -4.35 -5.25
CA ALA A 250 -10.79 -5.71 -4.70
C ALA A 250 -12.20 -6.32 -4.52
N GLY A 251 -13.22 -5.48 -4.27
CA GLY A 251 -14.62 -5.91 -4.14
C GLY A 251 -15.29 -6.36 -5.44
N ASN A 252 -14.68 -6.08 -6.59
CA ASN A 252 -15.17 -6.49 -7.90
C ASN A 252 -14.58 -7.82 -8.37
N ALA A 253 -13.71 -8.46 -7.57
CA ALA A 253 -13.09 -9.74 -7.90
C ALA A 253 -14.12 -10.78 -8.35
N PRO A 254 -14.04 -11.28 -9.60
CA PRO A 254 -14.94 -12.33 -10.07
C PRO A 254 -14.81 -13.60 -9.22
N GLN A 255 -15.93 -14.29 -9.04
CA GLN A 255 -15.94 -15.58 -8.35
C GLN A 255 -15.22 -16.62 -9.21
N VAL A 256 -14.17 -17.23 -8.66
CA VAL A 256 -13.37 -18.22 -9.39
C VAL A 256 -12.64 -19.12 -8.40
N THR A 257 -12.47 -20.39 -8.79
CA THR A 257 -11.60 -21.34 -8.09
C THR A 257 -10.62 -21.93 -9.09
N ALA A 258 -9.34 -21.92 -8.74
CA ALA A 258 -8.30 -22.58 -9.54
C ALA A 258 -7.27 -23.27 -8.65
N PHE A 259 -6.60 -24.28 -9.20
CA PHE A 259 -5.45 -24.91 -8.59
C PHE A 259 -4.18 -24.37 -9.25
N ASP A 260 -3.25 -23.85 -8.45
CA ASP A 260 -1.93 -23.46 -8.91
C ASP A 260 -0.96 -24.65 -8.77
N PRO A 261 -0.50 -25.26 -9.87
CA PRO A 261 0.39 -26.41 -9.81
C PRO A 261 1.80 -26.10 -9.31
N VAL A 262 2.22 -24.83 -9.33
CA VAL A 262 3.59 -24.42 -8.95
C VAL A 262 3.67 -24.13 -7.46
N ASN A 263 2.71 -23.39 -6.90
CA ASN A 263 2.63 -23.19 -5.45
C ASN A 263 1.86 -24.30 -4.73
N ASN A 264 1.21 -25.20 -5.49
CA ASN A 264 0.52 -26.39 -5.01
C ASN A 264 -0.58 -26.08 -4.00
N ASN A 265 -1.45 -25.13 -4.34
CA ASN A 265 -2.63 -24.78 -3.57
C ASN A 265 -3.84 -24.52 -4.48
N THR A 266 -5.03 -24.61 -3.88
CA THR A 266 -6.28 -24.20 -4.52
C THR A 266 -6.73 -22.91 -3.85
N THR A 267 -7.12 -21.93 -4.66
CA THR A 267 -7.60 -20.64 -4.17
C THR A 267 -8.99 -20.38 -4.74
N THR A 268 -9.91 -20.05 -3.84
CA THR A 268 -11.29 -19.69 -4.15
C THR A 268 -11.54 -18.22 -3.82
N PHE A 269 -12.01 -17.46 -4.80
CA PHE A 269 -12.65 -16.17 -4.61
C PHE A 269 -14.17 -16.41 -4.54
N PRO A 270 -14.78 -16.30 -3.34
CA PRO A 270 -16.20 -16.56 -3.15
C PRO A 270 -17.06 -15.33 -3.45
N ASP A 271 -18.38 -15.50 -3.43
CA ASP A 271 -19.31 -14.38 -3.32
C ASP A 271 -19.27 -13.79 -1.91
N LEU A 272 -18.63 -12.64 -1.72
CA LEU A 272 -18.57 -11.96 -0.42
C LEU A 272 -19.94 -11.44 0.05
N ASN A 273 -20.92 -11.29 -0.84
CA ASN A 273 -22.25 -10.80 -0.50
C ASN A 273 -23.24 -11.92 -0.17
N ALA A 274 -22.82 -13.20 -0.23
CA ALA A 274 -23.68 -14.36 0.02
C ALA A 274 -23.17 -15.24 1.19
N PRO A 275 -24.07 -15.98 1.88
CA PRO A 275 -23.65 -16.90 2.94
C PRO A 275 -22.56 -17.89 2.49
N PRO A 276 -21.56 -18.20 3.33
CA PRO A 276 -21.45 -17.86 4.76
C PRO A 276 -20.94 -16.44 5.04
N PHE A 277 -20.61 -15.67 4.00
CA PHE A 277 -20.29 -14.25 4.08
C PHE A 277 -21.59 -13.40 4.09
N GLY A 278 -21.51 -12.15 3.65
CA GLY A 278 -22.59 -11.17 3.68
C GLY A 278 -22.63 -10.35 4.97
N GLY A 279 -23.69 -9.54 5.11
CA GLY A 279 -23.74 -8.51 6.15
C GLY A 279 -22.81 -7.32 5.85
N GLU A 280 -22.79 -6.32 6.73
CA GLU A 280 -21.98 -5.11 6.53
C GLU A 280 -20.47 -5.42 6.43
N ASP A 281 -19.98 -6.41 7.19
CA ASP A 281 -18.55 -6.76 7.24
C ASP A 281 -17.98 -7.26 5.91
N PHE A 282 -18.80 -7.87 5.05
CA PHE A 282 -18.36 -8.43 3.76
C PHE A 282 -18.98 -7.72 2.55
N GLN A 283 -19.80 -6.70 2.77
CA GLN A 283 -20.47 -5.97 1.70
C GLN A 283 -19.45 -5.25 0.79
N THR A 284 -19.44 -5.61 -0.50
CA THR A 284 -18.41 -5.14 -1.45
C THR A 284 -18.52 -3.65 -1.78
N ASN A 285 -19.73 -3.12 -1.90
CA ASN A 285 -19.95 -1.69 -2.16
C ASN A 285 -19.95 -0.81 -0.91
N LEU A 286 -19.65 -1.34 0.28
CA LEU A 286 -19.46 -0.56 1.50
C LEU A 286 -18.00 -0.08 1.55
N ILE A 287 -17.73 0.99 0.80
CA ILE A 287 -16.36 1.43 0.54
C ILE A 287 -15.83 2.47 1.53
N MET A 288 -16.69 3.06 2.37
CA MET A 288 -16.27 4.02 3.39
C MET A 288 -16.03 3.29 4.72
N PRO A 289 -15.02 3.67 5.53
CA PRO A 289 -14.80 3.05 6.83
C PRO A 289 -16.03 3.16 7.75
N GLU A 290 -16.43 2.07 8.38
CA GLU A 290 -17.51 2.09 9.36
C GLU A 290 -17.04 2.74 10.68
N PRO A 291 -17.85 3.60 11.32
CA PRO A 291 -17.50 4.17 12.61
C PRO A 291 -17.27 3.08 13.67
N CYS A 292 -16.19 3.21 14.43
CA CYS A 292 -15.80 2.26 15.48
C CYS A 292 -15.40 2.98 16.77
N PRO A 293 -15.24 2.27 17.90
CA PRO A 293 -14.59 2.81 19.09
C PRO A 293 -13.17 3.31 18.77
N PHE A 294 -12.83 4.53 19.20
CA PHE A 294 -11.52 5.13 18.98
C PHE A 294 -11.07 5.89 20.22
N ILE A 295 -9.79 5.74 20.61
CA ILE A 295 -9.17 6.26 21.83
C ILE A 295 -9.77 5.69 23.14
N SER A 296 -11.10 5.63 23.24
CA SER A 296 -11.83 5.05 24.36
C SER A 296 -13.21 4.57 23.91
N SER A 297 -13.63 3.40 24.38
CA SER A 297 -14.98 2.87 24.17
C SER A 297 -16.09 3.66 24.89
N THR A 298 -15.72 4.65 25.71
CA THR A 298 -16.67 5.54 26.39
C THR A 298 -17.04 6.78 25.56
N LEU A 299 -16.30 7.06 24.49
CA LEU A 299 -16.59 8.14 23.55
C LEU A 299 -17.54 7.65 22.44
N PRO A 300 -18.25 8.56 21.75
CA PRO A 300 -18.97 8.20 20.53
C PRO A 300 -18.04 7.58 19.48
N VAL A 301 -18.58 6.64 18.70
CA VAL A 301 -17.84 6.01 17.58
C VAL A 301 -17.43 7.05 16.54
N CYS A 302 -16.30 6.80 15.88
CA CYS A 302 -15.74 7.69 14.86
C CYS A 302 -15.28 6.88 13.63
N SER A 303 -15.49 7.44 12.43
CA SER A 303 -14.90 6.92 11.20
C SER A 303 -13.45 7.39 11.11
N ILE A 304 -12.52 6.44 11.07
CA ILE A 304 -11.08 6.70 11.15
C ILE A 304 -10.31 5.72 10.27
N ILE A 305 -9.06 6.08 9.98
CA ILE A 305 -8.04 5.12 9.60
C ILE A 305 -7.65 4.30 10.83
N ARG A 306 -7.44 2.98 10.67
CA ARG A 306 -7.09 2.09 11.78
C ARG A 306 -6.22 0.92 11.30
N PRO A 307 -5.12 0.59 11.99
CA PRO A 307 -4.62 1.22 13.21
C PRO A 307 -3.93 2.57 12.98
N THR A 308 -3.82 3.37 14.05
CA THR A 308 -2.96 4.58 14.09
C THR A 308 -2.09 4.66 15.35
N GLU A 309 -2.11 3.62 16.19
CA GLU A 309 -1.20 3.50 17.32
C GLU A 309 0.26 3.38 16.86
N THR A 310 1.14 4.06 17.59
CA THR A 310 2.48 4.37 17.07
C THR A 310 3.57 3.40 17.54
N ASN A 311 3.30 2.61 18.58
CA ASN A 311 4.31 1.81 19.25
C ASN A 311 4.72 0.61 18.38
N GLY A 312 5.97 0.58 17.95
CA GLY A 312 6.48 -0.51 17.11
C GLY A 312 5.94 -0.50 15.69
N ILE A 313 5.40 0.62 15.20
CA ILE A 313 4.78 0.68 13.87
C ILE A 313 5.77 0.32 12.76
N ALA A 314 7.00 0.81 12.82
CA ALA A 314 7.99 0.56 11.77
C ALA A 314 8.41 -0.92 11.77
N MET A 315 8.66 -1.49 12.95
CA MET A 315 8.92 -2.92 13.07
C MET A 315 7.72 -3.78 12.66
N GLY A 316 6.51 -3.31 12.96
CA GLY A 316 5.25 -3.93 12.54
C GLY A 316 5.17 -4.04 11.02
N VAL A 317 5.49 -2.97 10.29
CA VAL A 317 5.56 -2.96 8.82
C VAL A 317 6.59 -3.96 8.30
N VAL A 318 7.82 -3.98 8.85
CA VAL A 318 8.84 -4.95 8.41
C VAL A 318 8.39 -6.39 8.64
N ASN A 319 7.79 -6.67 9.80
CA ASN A 319 7.26 -7.99 10.12
C ASN A 319 6.10 -8.38 9.19
N PHE A 320 5.18 -7.45 8.93
CA PHE A 320 4.04 -7.66 8.04
C PHE A 320 4.49 -8.00 6.62
N LEU A 321 5.36 -7.19 6.01
CA LEU A 321 5.87 -7.44 4.66
C LEU A 321 6.71 -8.73 4.58
N THR A 322 7.46 -9.04 5.65
CA THR A 322 8.22 -10.29 5.73
C THR A 322 7.29 -11.51 5.81
N ASN A 323 6.28 -11.47 6.68
CA ASN A 323 5.32 -12.57 6.87
C ASN A 323 4.45 -12.78 5.62
N MET A 324 4.20 -11.72 4.86
CA MET A 324 3.53 -11.80 3.57
C MET A 324 4.35 -12.58 2.53
N GLY A 325 5.63 -12.81 2.75
CA GLY A 325 6.51 -13.50 1.81
C GLY A 325 7.12 -12.59 0.75
N LEU A 326 6.90 -11.28 0.84
CA LEU A 326 7.39 -10.28 -0.12
C LEU A 326 8.92 -10.30 -0.25
N PHE A 327 9.63 -10.76 0.78
CA PHE A 327 11.10 -10.83 0.81
C PHE A 327 11.64 -12.27 0.74
N ILE A 328 10.82 -13.26 0.34
CA ILE A 328 11.31 -14.63 0.17
C ILE A 328 12.43 -14.67 -0.87
N GLY A 329 13.60 -15.13 -0.41
CA GLY A 329 14.84 -15.19 -1.20
C GLY A 329 15.84 -14.07 -0.89
N GLN A 330 15.46 -13.07 -0.10
CA GLN A 330 16.38 -11.99 0.28
C GLN A 330 17.47 -12.46 1.25
N SER A 331 18.59 -11.73 1.22
CA SER A 331 19.75 -12.01 2.07
C SER A 331 19.51 -11.59 3.53
N SER A 332 20.24 -12.19 4.48
CA SER A 332 20.21 -11.72 5.88
C SER A 332 20.67 -10.27 6.03
N ALA A 333 21.53 -9.78 5.14
CA ALA A 333 21.97 -8.38 5.14
C ALA A 333 20.82 -7.41 4.79
N PHE A 334 19.90 -7.81 3.92
CA PHE A 334 18.69 -7.06 3.62
C PHE A 334 17.80 -6.90 4.86
N PHE A 335 17.51 -8.01 5.56
CA PHE A 335 16.69 -7.98 6.77
C PHE A 335 17.36 -7.18 7.90
N ASN A 336 18.68 -7.33 8.10
CA ASN A 336 19.41 -6.53 9.08
C ASN A 336 19.30 -5.03 8.79
N PHE A 337 19.38 -4.64 7.52
CA PHE A 337 19.25 -3.23 7.12
C PHE A 337 17.84 -2.69 7.38
N LEU A 338 16.79 -3.42 6.98
CA LEU A 338 15.41 -3.00 7.24
C LEU A 338 15.08 -2.94 8.73
N HIS A 339 15.51 -3.94 9.52
CA HIS A 339 15.32 -3.94 10.96
C HIS A 339 16.03 -2.77 11.64
N GLN A 340 17.23 -2.41 11.17
CA GLN A 340 17.93 -1.23 11.69
C GLN A 340 17.11 0.05 11.44
N LEU A 341 16.65 0.28 10.20
CA LEU A 341 15.84 1.46 9.88
C LEU A 341 14.55 1.51 10.70
N ALA A 342 13.88 0.37 10.86
CA ALA A 342 12.66 0.27 11.66
C ALA A 342 12.92 0.57 13.14
N GLN A 343 13.98 0.01 13.73
CA GLN A 343 14.36 0.28 15.12
C GLN A 343 14.65 1.77 15.36
N GLU A 344 15.36 2.41 14.43
CA GLU A 344 15.66 3.84 14.51
C GLU A 344 14.39 4.70 14.42
N ALA A 345 13.45 4.36 13.54
CA ALA A 345 12.16 5.05 13.40
C ALA A 345 11.26 4.84 14.62
N ASP A 346 11.18 3.62 15.15
CA ASP A 346 10.43 3.29 16.36
C ASP A 346 11.04 3.89 17.63
N ALA A 347 12.32 4.29 17.61
CA ALA A 347 12.96 5.04 18.68
C ALA A 347 12.75 6.56 18.58
N ALA A 348 12.21 7.07 17.47
CA ALA A 348 11.87 8.49 17.33
C ALA A 348 10.66 8.82 18.21
N HIS A 349 10.73 9.87 19.01
CA HIS A 349 9.61 10.28 19.87
C HIS A 349 9.44 11.79 19.84
N ARG A 350 8.19 12.26 19.79
CA ARG A 350 7.87 13.67 19.98
C ARG A 350 8.09 14.04 21.45
N THR A 351 8.96 15.01 21.74
CA THR A 351 9.17 15.46 23.12
C THR A 351 7.95 16.24 23.62
N GLY A 352 7.37 15.82 24.74
CA GLY A 352 6.24 16.49 25.39
C GLY A 352 4.86 15.91 25.05
N ALA A 353 4.80 14.71 24.48
CA ALA A 353 3.59 13.88 24.45
C ALA A 353 3.47 13.04 25.74
#